data_AF-A0A9P7EHC5-F1
#
_entry.id   AF-A0A9P7EHC5-F1
#
_cell.length_a   1.000
_cell.length_b   1.000
_cell.length_c   1.000
_cell.angle_alpha   90.00
_cell.angle_beta   90.00
_cell.angle_gamma   90.00
#
_symmetry.space_group_name_H-M   'P 1'
#
loop_
_entity.id
_entity.type
_entity.pdbx_description
1 polymer ?
#
loop_
_entity_poly.entity_id
_entity_poly.type
_entity_poly.pdbx_seq_one_letter_code
_entity_poly.pdbx_strand_id
1 'polypeptide(L)'
;MPFVALPSPDALTVLVKLTSDPNNIAYIISSQDQAFLEEHLGHFLCLGMSMEHGRFIHSPDSTVWMNFTASLDMGWREEVAEIFRQCQDLLENNVVSKSPIKMLMSKKNLEVRPIAVNKGEIVKHILYQNPGVEFIFCAGDNKTNEDMFCALLLFSPSSIGKVTMEPPLLVMLIDDTAKEYSDVELMVSPEAVFMTAVGHSSK
;
A
#
# COMPACT_ATOMS: atom_id res chain seq x y z
N MET A 1 -2.00 2.01 -7.95
CA MET A 1 -1.76 0.63 -8.42
C MET A 1 -1.08 -0.15 -7.30
N PRO A 2 -1.22 -1.48 -7.17
CA PRO A 2 -0.50 -2.23 -6.13
C PRO A 2 1.01 -2.17 -6.39
N PHE A 3 1.78 -2.14 -5.31
CA PHE A 3 3.24 -2.09 -5.31
C PHE A 3 3.85 -3.19 -6.18
N VAL A 4 4.76 -2.79 -7.06
CA VAL A 4 5.49 -3.66 -7.98
C VAL A 4 6.81 -4.04 -7.32
N ALA A 5 6.82 -5.20 -6.65
CA ALA A 5 8.04 -5.78 -6.09
C ALA A 5 8.81 -6.49 -7.21
N LEU A 6 9.67 -5.75 -7.91
CA LEU A 6 10.57 -6.34 -8.91
C LEU A 6 11.66 -7.17 -8.21
N PRO A 7 12.03 -8.34 -8.77
CA PRO A 7 13.16 -9.09 -8.24
C PRO A 7 14.45 -8.28 -8.34
N SER A 8 15.29 -8.33 -7.31
CA SER A 8 16.63 -7.72 -7.35
C SER A 8 17.55 -8.43 -8.35
N PRO A 9 18.64 -7.79 -8.81
CA PRO A 9 19.62 -8.46 -9.67
C PRO A 9 20.19 -9.76 -9.08
N ASP A 10 20.37 -9.79 -7.76
CA ASP A 10 20.81 -10.99 -7.05
C ASP A 10 19.76 -12.10 -7.10
N ALA A 11 18.47 -11.74 -6.91
CA ALA A 11 17.37 -12.68 -7.01
C ALA A 11 17.25 -13.27 -8.44
N LEU A 12 17.42 -12.44 -9.47
CA LEU A 12 17.46 -12.89 -10.87
C LEU A 12 18.64 -13.83 -11.12
N THR A 13 19.81 -13.53 -10.58
CA THR A 13 21.01 -14.38 -10.71
C THR A 13 20.81 -15.75 -10.08
N VAL A 14 20.16 -15.80 -8.91
CA VAL A 14 19.79 -17.07 -8.27
C VAL A 14 18.78 -17.82 -9.11
N LEU A 15 17.78 -17.12 -9.65
CA LEU A 15 16.77 -17.73 -10.53
C LEU A 15 17.40 -18.39 -11.75
N VAL A 16 18.31 -17.70 -12.45
CA VAL A 16 19.05 -18.24 -13.59
C VAL A 16 19.75 -19.55 -13.22
N LYS A 17 20.45 -19.59 -12.07
CA LYS A 17 21.17 -20.79 -11.62
C LYS A 17 20.19 -21.94 -11.34
N LEU A 18 19.07 -21.65 -10.68
CA LEU A 18 18.07 -22.67 -10.35
C LEU A 18 17.42 -23.24 -11.60
N THR A 19 17.07 -22.41 -12.58
CA THR A 19 16.41 -22.83 -13.83
C THR A 19 17.37 -23.49 -14.83
N SER A 20 18.69 -23.34 -14.65
CA SER A 20 19.70 -23.94 -15.54
C SER A 20 20.07 -25.39 -15.18
N ASP A 21 19.74 -25.85 -13.97
CA ASP A 21 19.98 -27.24 -13.56
C ASP A 21 18.80 -28.12 -14.00
N PRO A 22 19.00 -29.13 -14.86
CA PRO A 22 17.92 -29.98 -15.35
C PRO A 22 17.28 -30.86 -14.27
N ASN A 23 17.89 -30.97 -13.07
CA ASN A 23 17.28 -31.67 -11.93
C ASN A 23 16.31 -30.80 -11.14
N ASN A 24 16.28 -29.49 -11.41
CA ASN A 24 15.40 -28.55 -10.73
C ASN A 24 14.11 -28.31 -11.53
N ILE A 25 13.00 -28.22 -10.81
CA ILE A 25 11.73 -27.75 -11.34
C ILE A 25 11.36 -26.50 -10.53
N ALA A 26 11.58 -25.33 -11.12
CA ALA A 26 11.35 -24.05 -10.46
C ALA A 26 9.98 -23.47 -10.85
N TYR A 27 9.24 -22.97 -9.87
CA TYR A 27 7.98 -22.24 -10.08
C TYR A 27 7.96 -20.92 -9.31
N ILE A 28 7.43 -19.87 -9.93
CA ILE A 28 6.99 -18.66 -9.24
C ILE A 28 5.48 -18.69 -9.13
N ILE A 29 4.96 -18.56 -7.90
CA ILE A 29 3.54 -18.48 -7.60
C ILE A 29 3.24 -17.07 -7.11
N SER A 30 2.37 -16.36 -7.81
CA SER A 30 2.07 -14.94 -7.58
C SER A 30 0.57 -14.66 -7.58
N SER A 31 0.18 -13.62 -6.87
CA SER A 31 -1.18 -13.05 -6.87
C SER A 31 -1.37 -11.95 -7.91
N GLN A 32 -0.30 -11.55 -8.60
CA GLN A 32 -0.34 -10.57 -9.69
C GLN A 32 -0.97 -11.18 -10.94
N ASP A 33 -1.35 -10.30 -11.88
CA ASP A 33 -1.90 -10.71 -13.18
C ASP A 33 -0.84 -11.31 -14.11
N GLN A 34 -1.31 -12.00 -15.16
CA GLN A 34 -0.46 -12.67 -16.14
C GLN A 34 0.47 -11.69 -16.87
N ALA A 35 -0.05 -10.54 -17.30
CA ALA A 35 0.71 -9.56 -18.09
C ALA A 35 1.93 -9.05 -17.30
N PHE A 36 1.75 -8.79 -16.00
CA PHE A 36 2.84 -8.35 -15.14
C PHE A 36 3.98 -9.38 -15.05
N LEU A 37 3.68 -10.67 -14.86
CA LEU A 37 4.74 -11.67 -14.75
C LEU A 37 5.37 -12.02 -16.10
N GLU A 38 4.62 -11.98 -17.19
CA GLU A 38 5.18 -12.14 -18.54
C GLU A 38 6.17 -11.02 -18.87
N GLU A 39 5.82 -9.77 -18.56
CA GLU A 39 6.69 -8.61 -18.79
C GLU A 39 8.04 -8.74 -18.06
N HIS A 40 8.01 -9.16 -16.79
CA HIS A 40 9.19 -9.11 -15.93
C HIS A 40 9.98 -10.41 -15.89
N LEU A 41 9.35 -11.55 -16.16
CA LEU A 41 9.94 -12.88 -15.98
C LEU A 41 9.73 -13.80 -17.18
N GLY A 42 8.96 -13.40 -18.20
CA GLY A 42 8.65 -14.23 -19.37
C GLY A 42 9.86 -14.59 -20.23
N HIS A 43 11.01 -13.94 -20.01
CA HIS A 43 12.28 -14.29 -20.64
C HIS A 43 12.90 -15.60 -20.09
N PHE A 44 12.44 -16.10 -18.94
CA PHE A 44 12.89 -17.38 -18.39
C PHE A 44 12.11 -18.55 -18.99
N LEU A 45 12.71 -19.23 -19.97
CA LEU A 45 12.09 -20.35 -20.69
C LEU A 45 11.91 -21.60 -19.82
N CYS A 46 12.76 -21.82 -18.81
CA CYS A 46 12.74 -23.00 -17.94
C CYS A 46 12.13 -22.71 -16.56
N LEU A 47 11.28 -21.69 -16.47
CA LEU A 47 10.63 -21.27 -15.24
C LEU A 47 9.13 -21.50 -15.34
N GLY A 48 8.61 -22.29 -14.40
CA GLY A 48 7.19 -22.46 -14.20
C GLY A 48 6.59 -21.25 -13.52
N MET A 49 5.34 -20.97 -13.82
CA MET A 49 4.70 -19.72 -13.44
C MET A 49 3.23 -19.97 -13.11
N SER A 50 2.77 -19.50 -11.94
CA SER A 50 1.37 -19.56 -11.54
C SER A 50 0.87 -18.21 -11.05
N MET A 51 -0.25 -17.73 -11.63
CA MET A 51 -0.73 -16.35 -11.46
C MET A 51 -2.15 -16.29 -10.91
N GLU A 52 -2.52 -15.10 -10.43
CA GLU A 52 -3.85 -14.80 -9.90
C GLU A 52 -4.35 -15.87 -8.90
N HIS A 53 -3.48 -16.26 -7.95
CA HIS A 53 -3.78 -17.28 -6.93
C HIS A 53 -4.08 -18.67 -7.52
N GLY A 54 -3.42 -19.04 -8.62
CA GLY A 54 -3.57 -20.37 -9.23
C GLY A 54 -4.64 -20.45 -10.33
N ARG A 55 -5.18 -19.31 -10.76
CA ARG A 55 -6.09 -19.25 -11.92
C ARG A 55 -5.38 -19.71 -13.20
N PHE A 56 -4.13 -19.29 -13.35
CA PHE A 56 -3.30 -19.59 -14.51
C PHE A 56 -2.05 -20.35 -14.07
N ILE A 57 -1.62 -21.30 -14.90
CA ILE A 57 -0.31 -21.94 -14.77
C ILE A 57 0.36 -22.06 -16.15
N HIS A 58 1.66 -21.89 -16.16
CA HIS A 58 2.55 -22.17 -17.28
C HIS A 58 3.64 -23.10 -16.78
N SER A 59 3.73 -24.28 -17.37
CA SER A 59 4.77 -25.25 -17.01
C SER A 59 6.11 -24.88 -17.67
N PRO A 60 7.26 -25.19 -17.06
CA PRO A 60 8.59 -24.92 -17.63
C PRO A 60 8.85 -25.53 -19.00
N ASP A 61 8.10 -26.57 -19.36
CA ASP A 61 8.24 -27.38 -20.58
C ASP A 61 7.16 -27.08 -21.64
N SER A 62 6.24 -26.17 -21.33
CA SER A 62 5.12 -25.78 -22.19
C SER A 62 5.30 -24.35 -22.68
N THR A 63 4.66 -24.00 -23.79
CA THR A 63 4.48 -22.61 -24.23
C THR A 63 3.02 -22.15 -24.08
N VAL A 64 2.17 -23.00 -23.50
CA VAL A 64 0.73 -22.81 -23.39
C VAL A 64 0.37 -22.62 -21.92
N TRP A 65 -0.32 -21.51 -21.65
CA TRP A 65 -0.94 -21.25 -20.36
C TRP A 65 -2.20 -22.09 -20.19
N MET A 66 -2.29 -22.79 -19.07
CA MET A 66 -3.52 -23.45 -18.65
C MET A 66 -4.31 -22.51 -17.76
N ASN A 67 -5.56 -22.27 -18.13
CA ASN A 67 -6.51 -21.49 -17.32
C ASN A 67 -7.46 -22.47 -16.60
N PHE A 68 -7.25 -22.67 -15.30
CA PHE A 68 -8.05 -23.57 -14.48
C PHE A 68 -9.48 -23.07 -14.24
N THR A 69 -9.76 -21.83 -14.58
CA THR A 69 -11.10 -21.24 -14.46
C THR A 69 -11.85 -21.15 -15.78
N ALA A 70 -11.25 -21.60 -16.88
CA ALA A 70 -11.87 -21.52 -18.21
C ALA A 70 -13.18 -22.33 -18.29
N SER A 71 -13.28 -23.43 -17.53
CA SER A 71 -14.47 -24.27 -17.44
C SER A 71 -15.33 -23.99 -16.20
N LEU A 72 -14.95 -23.03 -15.37
CA LEU A 72 -15.72 -22.66 -14.18
C LEU A 72 -16.74 -21.58 -14.53
N ASP A 73 -17.92 -21.68 -13.93
CA ASP A 73 -18.87 -20.58 -13.96
C ASP A 73 -18.35 -19.43 -13.09
N MET A 74 -18.15 -18.27 -13.73
CA MET A 74 -17.67 -17.04 -13.09
C MET A 74 -18.75 -15.96 -13.00
N GLY A 75 -20.02 -16.29 -13.32
CA GLY A 75 -21.16 -15.35 -13.28
C GLY A 75 -21.37 -14.71 -11.90
N TRP A 76 -21.06 -15.45 -10.83
CA TRP A 76 -21.07 -14.96 -9.45
C TRP A 76 -20.17 -13.73 -9.22
N ARG A 77 -19.17 -13.47 -10.07
CA ARG A 77 -18.30 -12.29 -9.92
C ARG A 77 -19.07 -10.99 -10.07
N GLU A 78 -20.03 -10.95 -10.98
CA GLU A 78 -20.88 -9.77 -11.19
C GLU A 78 -21.80 -9.57 -9.99
N GLU A 79 -22.39 -10.65 -9.46
CA GLU A 79 -23.20 -10.61 -8.24
C GLU A 79 -22.39 -10.12 -7.04
N VAL A 80 -21.17 -10.63 -6.84
CA VAL A 80 -20.27 -10.17 -5.76
C VAL A 80 -19.90 -8.71 -5.95
N ALA A 81 -19.57 -8.28 -7.18
CA ALA A 81 -19.22 -6.88 -7.46
C ALA A 81 -20.40 -5.94 -7.14
N GLU A 82 -21.62 -6.35 -7.49
CA GLU A 82 -22.84 -5.61 -7.20
C GLU A 82 -23.11 -5.53 -5.69
N ILE A 83 -22.92 -6.63 -4.95
CA ILE A 83 -23.03 -6.62 -3.48
C ILE A 83 -22.01 -5.67 -2.86
N PHE A 84 -20.75 -5.68 -3.32
CA PHE A 84 -19.72 -4.74 -2.86
C PHE A 84 -20.12 -3.28 -3.13
N ARG A 85 -20.66 -3.00 -4.31
CA ARG A 85 -21.17 -1.66 -4.67
C ARG A 85 -22.33 -1.24 -3.77
N GLN A 86 -23.28 -2.13 -3.51
CA GLN A 86 -24.40 -1.85 -2.61
C GLN A 86 -23.93 -1.61 -1.17
N CYS A 87 -23.01 -2.43 -0.65
CA CYS A 87 -22.40 -2.20 0.66
C CYS A 87 -21.71 -0.84 0.73
N GLN A 88 -20.98 -0.45 -0.32
CA GLN A 88 -20.34 0.86 -0.42
C GLN A 88 -21.38 1.99 -0.35
N ASP A 89 -22.39 1.95 -1.22
CA ASP A 89 -23.45 2.95 -1.28
C ASP A 89 -24.20 3.07 0.06
N LEU A 90 -24.48 1.94 0.71
CA LEU A 90 -25.16 1.90 2.01
C LEU A 90 -24.30 2.53 3.10
N LEU A 91 -23.01 2.21 3.15
CA LEU A 91 -22.10 2.77 4.16
C LEU A 91 -21.92 4.28 3.95
N GLU A 92 -21.68 4.74 2.72
CA GLU A 92 -21.49 6.16 2.40
C GLU A 92 -22.73 6.99 2.76
N ASN A 93 -23.92 6.55 2.32
CA ASN A 93 -25.14 7.34 2.46
C ASN A 93 -25.72 7.29 3.88
N ASN A 94 -25.54 6.19 4.61
CA ASN A 94 -26.25 5.98 5.88
C ASN A 94 -25.36 6.08 7.13
N VAL A 95 -24.07 5.74 7.02
CA VAL A 95 -23.19 5.58 8.20
C VAL A 95 -22.09 6.64 8.22
N VAL A 96 -21.38 6.82 7.11
CA VAL A 96 -20.21 7.72 7.02
C VAL A 96 -20.58 9.17 7.31
N SER A 97 -21.72 9.66 6.81
CA SER A 97 -22.18 11.03 7.05
C SER A 97 -22.62 11.31 8.49
N LYS A 98 -22.88 10.27 9.30
CA LYS A 98 -23.45 10.37 10.65
C LYS A 98 -22.49 9.91 11.75
N SER A 99 -21.36 9.33 11.38
CA SER A 99 -20.40 8.72 12.32
C SER A 99 -19.00 9.24 12.02
N PRO A 100 -18.11 9.39 13.02
CA PRO A 100 -16.75 9.86 12.81
C PRO A 100 -15.85 8.73 12.25
N ILE A 101 -16.22 8.21 11.08
CA ILE A 101 -15.52 7.12 10.38
C ILE A 101 -15.08 7.55 8.97
N LYS A 102 -13.99 6.95 8.48
CA LYS A 102 -13.51 7.06 7.10
C LYS A 102 -13.64 5.69 6.46
N MET A 103 -14.22 5.65 5.26
CA MET A 103 -14.26 4.47 4.43
C MET A 103 -13.16 4.53 3.36
N LEU A 104 -12.48 3.41 3.14
CA LEU A 104 -11.41 3.26 2.16
C LEU A 104 -11.70 2.06 1.26
N MET A 105 -11.67 2.31 -0.04
CA MET A 105 -11.84 1.28 -1.05
C MET A 105 -10.51 0.91 -1.68
N SER A 106 -10.24 -0.39 -1.74
CA SER A 106 -9.15 -0.99 -2.51
C SER A 106 -9.72 -2.04 -3.48
N LYS A 107 -8.89 -2.59 -4.39
CA LYS A 107 -9.34 -3.51 -5.44
C LYS A 107 -10.13 -4.74 -4.94
N LYS A 108 -9.88 -5.19 -3.70
CA LYS A 108 -10.50 -6.41 -3.14
C LYS A 108 -10.99 -6.26 -1.70
N ASN A 109 -10.78 -5.09 -1.07
CA ASN A 109 -11.16 -4.86 0.32
C ASN A 109 -11.89 -3.52 0.45
N LEU A 110 -12.93 -3.53 1.29
CA LEU A 110 -13.58 -2.35 1.85
C LEU A 110 -13.14 -2.25 3.31
N GLU A 111 -12.51 -1.14 3.67
CA GLU A 111 -12.02 -0.88 5.03
C GLU A 111 -12.78 0.31 5.62
N VAL A 112 -13.25 0.16 6.85
CA VAL A 112 -13.88 1.24 7.63
C VAL A 112 -13.09 1.41 8.91
N ARG A 113 -12.72 2.65 9.23
CA ARG A 113 -11.96 2.99 10.44
C ARG A 113 -12.41 4.31 11.04
N PRO A 114 -12.17 4.58 12.33
CA PRO A 114 -12.39 5.90 12.89
C PRO A 114 -11.56 6.97 12.17
N ILE A 115 -12.08 8.19 12.00
CA ILE A 115 -11.37 9.29 11.30
C ILE A 115 -10.03 9.60 11.97
N ALA A 116 -9.99 9.55 13.30
CA ALA A 116 -8.79 9.85 14.10
C ALA A 116 -7.72 8.73 14.05
N VAL A 117 -8.01 7.58 13.44
CA VAL A 117 -7.06 6.46 13.34
C VAL A 117 -6.59 6.33 11.91
N ASN A 118 -5.39 6.85 11.65
CA ASN A 118 -4.70 6.71 10.36
C ASN A 118 -3.20 6.91 10.54
N LYS A 119 -2.41 6.57 9.52
CA LYS A 119 -0.94 6.64 9.60
C LYS A 119 -0.42 8.08 9.72
N GLY A 120 -1.14 9.07 9.19
CA GLY A 120 -0.81 10.48 9.35
C GLY A 120 -0.91 10.96 10.79
N GLU A 121 -1.95 10.53 11.51
CA GLU A 121 -2.09 10.84 12.94
C GLU A 121 -0.97 10.20 13.78
N ILE A 122 -0.45 9.03 13.38
CA ILE A 122 0.74 8.43 14.00
C ILE A 122 1.97 9.30 13.75
N VAL A 123 2.18 9.78 12.52
CA VAL A 123 3.30 10.70 12.20
C VAL A 123 3.21 11.96 13.05
N LYS A 124 2.03 12.61 13.12
CA LYS A 124 1.84 13.79 13.96
C LYS A 124 2.09 13.48 15.44
N HIS A 125 1.61 12.35 15.95
CA HIS A 125 1.86 11.95 17.33
C HIS A 125 3.37 11.82 17.63
N ILE A 126 4.12 11.17 16.73
CA ILE A 126 5.58 11.04 16.86
C ILE A 126 6.26 12.42 16.85
N LEU A 127 5.86 13.31 15.94
CA LEU A 127 6.41 14.67 15.89
C LEU A 127 6.09 15.49 17.15
N TYR A 128 4.87 15.35 17.67
CA TYR A 128 4.40 16.08 18.85
C TYR A 128 5.23 15.69 20.09
N GLN A 129 5.57 14.40 20.20
CA GLN A 129 6.40 13.89 21.28
C GLN A 129 7.89 14.21 21.11
N ASN A 130 8.33 14.57 19.89
CA ASN A 130 9.74 14.79 19.56
C ASN A 130 9.94 16.14 18.84
N PRO A 131 9.63 17.29 19.49
CA PRO A 131 9.72 18.60 18.84
C PRO A 131 11.13 19.00 18.42
N GLY A 132 12.16 18.42 19.05
CA GLY A 132 13.57 18.64 18.73
C GLY A 132 14.12 17.79 17.58
N VAL A 133 13.27 17.08 16.84
CA VAL A 133 13.72 16.33 15.65
C VAL A 133 14.22 17.31 14.57
N GLU A 134 15.37 17.01 13.98
CA GLU A 134 16.01 17.86 12.96
C GLU A 134 15.95 17.24 11.56
N PHE A 135 15.56 15.97 11.45
CA PHE A 135 15.53 15.21 10.20
C PHE A 135 14.36 14.23 10.19
N ILE A 136 13.62 14.18 9.08
CA ILE A 136 12.50 13.26 8.88
C ILE A 136 12.70 12.49 7.58
N PHE A 137 12.66 11.17 7.66
CA PHE A 137 12.55 10.29 6.50
C PHE A 137 11.28 9.44 6.62
N CYS A 138 10.40 9.54 5.64
CA CYS A 138 9.14 8.80 5.59
C CYS A 138 9.03 8.07 4.25
N ALA A 139 8.79 6.76 4.31
CA ALA A 139 8.66 5.91 3.14
C ALA A 139 7.34 5.14 3.15
N GLY A 140 6.74 4.97 1.97
CA GLY A 140 5.50 4.21 1.85
C GLY A 140 5.17 3.77 0.43
N ASP A 141 4.56 2.59 0.29
CA ASP A 141 4.27 1.87 -0.94
C ASP A 141 2.80 1.87 -1.40
N ASN A 142 1.84 2.13 -0.50
CA ASN A 142 0.41 1.99 -0.76
C ASN A 142 -0.39 3.28 -0.48
N LYS A 143 -1.64 3.30 -0.93
CA LYS A 143 -2.55 4.46 -0.86
C LYS A 143 -2.81 4.95 0.58
N THR A 144 -2.67 4.10 1.60
CA THR A 144 -2.84 4.53 3.00
C THR A 144 -1.65 5.35 3.50
N ASN A 145 -0.49 5.25 2.84
CA ASN A 145 0.70 6.02 3.18
C ASN A 145 0.58 7.48 2.76
N GLU A 146 -0.36 7.83 1.88
CA GLU A 146 -0.73 9.21 1.59
C GLU A 146 -1.11 9.99 2.85
N ASP A 147 -1.73 9.33 3.85
CA ASP A 147 -2.03 10.01 5.12
C ASP A 147 -0.72 10.45 5.83
N MET A 148 0.37 9.67 5.73
CA MET A 148 1.69 10.03 6.28
C MET A 148 2.30 11.21 5.53
N PHE A 149 2.27 11.18 4.20
CA PHE A 149 2.83 12.24 3.37
C PHE A 149 2.06 13.55 3.55
N CYS A 150 0.73 13.49 3.58
CA CYS A 150 -0.13 14.63 3.89
C CYS A 150 0.18 15.24 5.27
N ALA A 151 0.47 14.42 6.29
CA ALA A 151 0.86 14.91 7.61
C ALA A 151 2.20 15.67 7.60
N LEU A 152 3.07 15.44 6.62
CA LEU A 152 4.36 16.12 6.49
C LEU A 152 4.30 17.36 5.58
N LEU A 153 3.17 17.63 4.91
CA LEU A 153 2.99 18.85 4.11
C LEU A 153 2.98 20.13 4.96
N LEU A 154 2.91 20.03 6.28
CA LEU A 154 3.12 21.12 7.24
C LEU A 154 4.48 21.83 6.99
N PHE A 155 5.47 21.08 6.51
CA PHE A 155 6.83 21.55 6.20
C PHE A 155 7.00 21.93 4.73
N SER A 156 5.92 22.32 4.04
CA SER A 156 6.01 22.78 2.65
C SER A 156 7.00 23.95 2.51
N PRO A 157 7.74 24.09 1.39
CA PRO A 157 8.66 25.21 1.17
C PRO A 157 8.00 26.59 1.25
N SER A 158 6.68 26.65 1.11
CA SER A 158 5.88 27.87 1.26
C SER A 158 5.68 28.30 2.71
N SER A 159 5.99 27.43 3.69
CA SER A 159 5.87 27.71 5.12
C SER A 159 7.01 28.63 5.55
N ILE A 160 6.71 29.93 5.71
CA ILE A 160 7.67 30.93 6.17
C ILE A 160 7.66 30.94 7.70
N GLY A 161 8.72 30.44 8.34
CA GLY A 161 8.91 30.48 9.79
C GLY A 161 8.97 29.10 10.45
N LYS A 162 9.11 29.10 11.77
CA LYS A 162 9.10 27.85 12.55
C LYS A 162 7.71 27.23 12.53
N VAL A 163 7.64 25.91 12.39
CA VAL A 163 6.38 25.17 12.28
C VAL A 163 5.86 24.87 13.67
N THR A 164 4.68 25.41 13.98
CA THR A 164 3.95 25.10 15.21
C THR A 164 2.92 24.01 14.92
N MET A 165 2.80 23.03 15.83
CA MET A 165 1.86 21.93 15.69
C MET A 165 0.93 21.84 16.91
N GLU A 166 -0.37 21.86 16.63
CA GLU A 166 -1.43 21.60 17.59
C GLU A 166 -1.44 20.12 18.02
N PRO A 167 -2.01 19.80 19.20
CA PRO A 167 -2.14 18.41 19.65
C PRO A 167 -2.92 17.54 18.66
N PRO A 168 -2.38 16.42 18.16
CA PRO A 168 -3.07 15.59 17.19
C PRO A 168 -4.25 14.85 17.82
N LEU A 169 -5.26 14.50 17.00
CA LEU A 169 -6.51 13.88 17.47
C LEU A 169 -6.25 12.57 18.22
N LEU A 170 -5.24 11.81 17.78
CA LEU A 170 -4.85 10.57 18.43
C LEU A 170 -4.40 10.78 19.88
N VAL A 171 -3.70 11.88 20.19
CA VAL A 171 -3.26 12.20 21.56
C VAL A 171 -4.46 12.48 22.47
N MET A 172 -5.45 13.19 21.93
CA MET A 172 -6.68 13.52 22.66
C MET A 172 -7.55 12.29 22.96
N LEU A 173 -7.37 11.19 22.22
CA LEU A 173 -8.13 9.94 22.41
C LEU A 173 -7.49 8.96 23.41
N ILE A 174 -6.19 9.08 23.67
CA ILE A 174 -5.44 8.12 24.49
C ILE A 174 -5.40 8.53 25.97
N ASP A 175 -5.32 9.83 26.27
CA ASP A 175 -5.24 10.31 27.66
C ASP A 175 -6.65 10.64 28.20
N ASP A 176 -7.19 9.72 28.98
CA ASP A 176 -8.36 9.96 29.83
C ASP A 176 -7.90 10.83 31.03
N THR A 177 -8.21 12.13 30.96
CA THR A 177 -8.16 13.13 32.04
C THR A 177 -6.81 13.81 32.38
N ALA A 178 -6.86 15.15 32.42
CA ALA A 178 -5.98 16.09 33.15
C ALA A 178 -4.59 16.50 32.60
N LYS A 179 -4.22 16.19 31.34
CA LYS A 179 -3.09 16.91 30.71
C LYS A 179 -3.57 18.11 29.89
N GLU A 180 -3.10 19.29 30.26
CA GLU A 180 -3.16 20.46 29.37
C GLU A 180 -2.16 20.25 28.24
N TYR A 181 -2.68 20.14 27.02
CA TYR A 181 -1.87 20.10 25.82
C TYR A 181 -1.74 21.51 25.25
N SER A 182 -0.50 21.92 24.97
CA SER A 182 -0.22 23.17 24.28
C SER A 182 0.37 22.88 22.90
N ASP A 183 0.39 23.91 22.06
CA ASP A 183 1.08 23.84 20.79
C ASP A 183 2.58 23.64 21.01
N VAL A 184 3.24 22.89 20.11
CA VAL A 184 4.68 22.64 20.16
C VAL A 184 5.34 23.21 18.92
N GLU A 185 6.48 23.86 19.12
CA GLU A 185 7.31 24.37 18.04
C GLU A 185 8.28 23.27 17.58
N LEU A 186 8.22 22.91 16.30
CA LEU A 186 9.04 21.87 15.69
C LEU A 186 10.34 22.49 15.14
N MET A 187 11.48 21.85 15.45
CA MET A 187 12.81 22.34 15.03
C MET A 187 13.18 21.95 13.60
N VAL A 188 12.52 20.95 13.01
CA VAL A 188 12.83 20.43 11.67
C VAL A 188 12.57 21.51 10.61
N SER A 189 13.53 21.67 9.70
CA SER A 189 13.39 22.55 8.55
C SER A 189 12.74 21.83 7.37
N PRO A 190 12.01 22.53 6.48
CA PRO A 190 11.44 21.96 5.25
C PRO A 190 12.42 21.11 4.43
N GLU A 191 13.69 21.53 4.35
CA GLU A 191 14.73 20.88 3.55
C GLU A 191 15.20 19.55 4.17
N ALA A 192 14.92 19.31 5.45
CA ALA A 192 15.28 18.10 6.17
C ALA A 192 14.16 17.05 6.20
N VAL A 193 13.07 17.27 5.45
CA VAL A 193 11.92 16.35 5.35
C VAL A 193 11.95 15.63 4.00
N PHE A 194 12.17 14.33 4.05
CA PHE A 194 12.24 13.46 2.87
C PHE A 194 11.08 12.48 2.88
N MET A 195 10.22 12.60 1.87
CA MET A 195 9.11 11.68 1.63
C MET A 195 9.42 10.86 0.38
N THR A 196 9.37 9.54 0.50
CA THR A 196 9.55 8.64 -0.64
C THR A 196 8.35 7.71 -0.78
N ALA A 197 7.61 7.89 -1.88
CA ALA A 197 6.69 6.87 -2.33
C ALA A 197 7.52 5.76 -2.97
N VAL A 198 7.46 4.55 -2.41
CA VAL A 198 8.16 3.39 -2.95
C VAL A 198 7.28 2.81 -4.05
N GLY A 199 7.71 2.94 -5.30
CA GLY A 199 6.98 2.48 -6.48
C GLY A 199 7.42 3.25 -7.73
N HIS A 200 7.25 2.69 -8.93
CA HIS A 200 7.60 3.39 -10.17
C HIS A 200 6.71 4.62 -10.36
N SER A 201 7.33 5.79 -10.53
CA SER A 201 6.67 6.97 -11.11
C SER A 201 6.42 6.65 -12.58
N SER A 202 5.19 6.29 -12.92
CA SER A 202 4.76 6.27 -14.32
C SER A 202 4.74 7.71 -14.82
N LYS A 203 5.82 8.13 -15.47
CA LYS A 203 5.74 9.13 -16.54
C LYS A 203 5.27 8.45 -17.82
#